data_AF-A0A661AQU5-F1
#
_entry.id   AF-A0A661AQU5-F1
#
_cell.length_a   1.000
_cell.length_b   1.000
_cell.length_c   1.000
_cell.angle_alpha   90.00
_cell.angle_beta   90.00
_cell.angle_gamma   90.00
#
_symmetry.space_group_name_H-M   'P 1'
#
loop_
_entity.id
_entity.type
_entity.pdbx_description
1 polymer ?
#
loop_
_entity_poly.entity_id
_entity_poly.type
_entity_poly.pdbx_seq_one_letter_code
_entity_poly.pdbx_strand_id
1 'polypeptide(L)'
;MSEQKIVECVPNFSEGRNIRVIEQIADVIKSVDGVELKDIDPGAATNRTVITFIGNPDGVVEAAFQAIKKAAELIDMRKHHGAHPRMGATDVCPFVPVTGVTMDDCIELAKKLGERVGEELNIPVYLYEYAATSPERRNLAYVRRGEYEGLQEKLADPNMKPDFGPAKFDDSVAKTGATAIGAREFLIAYNIDLNTTEKNYATDIAFELREKGRSARR
;
A
#
# COMPACT_ATOMS: atom_id res chain seq x y z
N MET A 1 -8.49 3.32 33.85
CA MET A 1 -9.06 3.58 32.51
C MET A 1 -8.21 2.78 31.55
N SER A 2 -8.78 1.88 30.74
CA SER A 2 -7.99 1.19 29.73
C SER A 2 -7.44 2.23 28.76
N GLU A 3 -6.12 2.26 28.56
CA GLU A 3 -5.49 3.18 27.62
C GLU A 3 -6.10 2.97 26.23
N GLN A 4 -6.54 4.07 25.61
CA GLN A 4 -7.17 4.02 24.29
C GLN A 4 -6.11 3.64 23.26
N LYS A 5 -6.28 2.48 22.63
CA LYS A 5 -5.42 1.99 21.55
C LYS A 5 -5.83 2.64 20.22
N ILE A 6 -4.91 3.35 19.60
CA ILE A 6 -5.10 4.01 18.31
C ILE A 6 -4.00 3.57 17.34
N VAL A 7 -4.43 3.16 16.16
CA VAL A 7 -3.58 2.80 15.01
C VAL A 7 -4.00 3.65 13.83
N GLU A 8 -3.04 4.12 13.05
CA GLU A 8 -3.26 4.74 11.75
C GLU A 8 -3.08 3.69 10.65
N CYS A 9 -3.95 3.73 9.64
CA CYS A 9 -3.82 2.95 8.43
C CYS A 9 -3.85 3.88 7.21
N VAL A 10 -2.91 3.67 6.28
CA VAL A 10 -2.68 4.59 5.15
C VAL A 10 -2.68 3.86 3.80
N PRO A 11 -3.76 3.16 3.41
CA PRO A 11 -3.79 2.41 2.16
C PRO A 11 -3.65 3.29 0.93
N ASN A 12 -3.11 2.68 -0.13
CA ASN A 12 -2.84 3.32 -1.41
C ASN A 12 -3.58 2.57 -2.51
N PHE A 13 -4.54 3.25 -3.13
CA PHE A 13 -5.38 2.68 -4.17
C PHE A 13 -4.92 3.18 -5.54
N SER A 14 -4.90 2.27 -6.51
CA SER A 14 -4.56 2.56 -7.91
C SER A 14 -5.75 3.18 -8.65
N GLU A 15 -6.19 4.34 -8.18
CA GLU A 15 -7.20 5.20 -8.78
C GLU A 15 -6.98 6.61 -8.26
N GLY A 16 -6.89 7.61 -9.14
CA GLY A 16 -6.70 9.02 -8.75
C GLY A 16 -7.53 10.00 -9.59
N ARG A 17 -8.45 9.51 -10.41
CA ARG A 17 -9.20 10.30 -11.42
C ARG A 17 -10.71 10.12 -11.27
N ASN A 18 -11.18 8.90 -11.02
CA ASN A 18 -12.59 8.59 -10.85
C ASN A 18 -13.01 8.80 -9.39
N ILE A 19 -13.52 10.01 -9.12
CA ILE A 19 -13.97 10.41 -7.77
C ILE A 19 -15.02 9.44 -7.21
N ARG A 20 -15.94 8.92 -8.04
CA ARG A 20 -16.98 7.98 -7.56
C ARG A 20 -16.41 6.65 -7.08
N VAL A 21 -15.29 6.20 -7.65
CA VAL A 21 -14.61 4.98 -7.19
C VAL A 21 -13.95 5.24 -5.84
N ILE A 22 -13.27 6.39 -5.73
CA ILE A 22 -12.60 6.82 -4.49
C ILE A 22 -13.61 6.99 -3.34
N GLU A 23 -14.74 7.65 -3.60
CA GLU A 23 -15.82 7.84 -2.63
C GLU A 23 -16.39 6.49 -2.15
N GLN A 24 -16.65 5.54 -3.05
CA GLN A 24 -17.15 4.22 -2.66
C GLN A 24 -16.17 3.44 -1.77
N ILE A 25 -14.87 3.58 -2.00
CA ILE A 25 -13.84 2.97 -1.13
C ILE A 25 -13.77 3.70 0.22
N ALA A 26 -13.88 5.03 0.24
CA ALA A 26 -13.92 5.80 1.48
C ALA A 26 -15.20 5.55 2.30
N ASP A 27 -16.33 5.32 1.64
CA ASP A 27 -17.62 5.05 2.29
C ASP A 27 -17.61 3.74 3.07
N VAL A 28 -16.98 2.68 2.55
CA VAL A 28 -16.85 1.43 3.30
C VAL A 28 -15.97 1.60 4.54
N ILE A 29 -14.90 2.41 4.47
CA ILE A 29 -14.06 2.74 5.64
C ILE A 29 -14.88 3.47 6.70
N LYS A 30 -15.63 4.50 6.31
CA LYS A 30 -16.49 5.29 7.22
C LYS A 30 -17.61 4.47 7.87
N SER A 31 -17.98 3.34 7.26
CA SER A 31 -19.06 2.48 7.76
C SER A 31 -18.62 1.53 8.88
N VAL A 32 -17.32 1.41 9.16
CA VAL A 32 -16.78 0.52 10.19
C VAL A 32 -16.76 1.22 11.55
N ASP A 33 -17.38 0.59 12.54
CA ASP A 33 -17.43 1.10 13.91
C ASP A 33 -16.02 1.24 14.52
N GLY A 34 -15.78 2.37 15.18
CA GLY A 34 -14.51 2.65 15.86
C GLY A 34 -13.37 3.05 14.92
N VAL A 35 -13.69 3.41 13.67
CA VAL A 35 -12.77 3.97 12.68
C VAL A 35 -13.21 5.39 12.29
N GLU A 36 -12.22 6.26 12.13
CA GLU A 36 -12.42 7.64 11.69
C GLU A 36 -11.55 7.91 10.46
N LEU A 37 -12.19 8.21 9.34
CA LEU A 37 -11.53 8.70 8.14
C LEU A 37 -10.94 10.09 8.39
N LYS A 38 -9.64 10.27 8.12
CA LYS A 38 -8.93 11.52 8.34
C LYS A 38 -8.63 12.29 7.07
N ASP A 39 -8.26 11.60 6.01
CA ASP A 39 -7.87 12.26 4.76
C ASP A 39 -8.08 11.37 3.53
N ILE A 40 -8.29 12.01 2.38
CA ILE A 40 -8.32 11.39 1.06
C ILE A 40 -7.51 12.32 0.14
N ASP A 41 -6.35 11.85 -0.32
CA ASP A 41 -5.44 12.59 -1.18
C ASP A 41 -5.32 11.92 -2.56
N PRO A 42 -6.15 12.32 -3.55
CA PRO A 42 -6.10 11.79 -4.91
C PRO A 42 -5.11 12.55 -5.79
N GLY A 43 -4.20 11.81 -6.43
CA GLY A 43 -3.29 12.33 -7.44
C GLY A 43 -3.69 11.91 -8.86
N ALA A 44 -4.18 12.85 -9.67
CA ALA A 44 -4.63 12.56 -11.04
C ALA A 44 -3.49 12.11 -11.98
N ALA A 45 -2.30 12.71 -11.85
CA ALA A 45 -1.13 12.38 -12.65
C ALA A 45 -0.50 11.04 -12.22
N THR A 46 -0.39 10.82 -10.91
CA THR A 46 0.07 9.55 -10.33
C THR A 46 -0.95 8.43 -10.50
N ASN A 47 -2.22 8.77 -10.74
CA ASN A 47 -3.38 7.88 -10.79
C ASN A 47 -3.45 6.96 -9.56
N ARG A 48 -3.27 7.59 -8.40
CA ARG A 48 -3.21 6.95 -7.09
C ARG A 48 -3.92 7.83 -6.08
N THR A 49 -4.63 7.21 -5.15
CA THR A 49 -5.22 7.89 -3.98
C THR A 49 -4.62 7.30 -2.71
N VAL A 50 -4.21 8.18 -1.80
CA VAL A 50 -3.85 7.82 -0.43
C VAL A 50 -5.06 8.10 0.44
N ILE A 51 -5.51 7.11 1.20
CA ILE A 51 -6.57 7.29 2.18
C ILE A 51 -5.95 7.10 3.56
N THR A 52 -6.21 8.00 4.49
CA THR A 52 -5.73 7.93 5.87
C THR A 52 -6.91 7.81 6.81
N PHE A 53 -6.88 6.82 7.68
CA PHE A 53 -7.87 6.66 8.75
C PHE A 53 -7.21 6.14 10.02
N ILE A 54 -7.84 6.40 11.16
CA ILE A 54 -7.39 5.92 12.47
C ILE A 54 -8.51 5.16 13.16
N GLY A 55 -8.16 4.31 14.12
CA GLY A 55 -9.15 3.60 14.91
C GLY A 55 -8.55 2.66 15.92
N ASN A 56 -9.41 1.88 16.57
CA ASN A 56 -8.94 0.76 17.39
C ASN A 56 -8.34 -0.35 16.49
N PRO A 57 -7.46 -1.23 17.00
CA PRO A 57 -6.76 -2.24 16.21
C PRO A 57 -7.65 -3.14 15.34
N ASP A 58 -8.78 -3.62 15.87
CA ASP A 58 -9.68 -4.50 15.12
C ASP A 58 -10.48 -3.73 14.06
N GLY A 59 -10.95 -2.53 14.41
CA GLY A 59 -11.66 -1.64 13.51
C GLY A 59 -10.80 -1.26 12.30
N VAL A 60 -9.53 -0.90 12.49
CA VAL A 60 -8.66 -0.52 11.37
C VAL A 60 -8.37 -1.70 10.43
N VAL A 61 -8.24 -2.92 10.95
CA VAL A 61 -8.09 -4.12 10.13
C VAL A 61 -9.34 -4.39 9.32
N GLU A 62 -10.52 -4.27 9.94
CA GLU A 62 -11.79 -4.48 9.22
C GLU A 62 -12.02 -3.41 8.15
N ALA A 63 -11.78 -2.14 8.45
CA ALA A 63 -11.88 -1.05 7.47
C ALA A 63 -10.90 -1.24 6.31
N ALA A 64 -9.65 -1.62 6.59
CA ALA A 64 -8.67 -1.91 5.55
C ALA A 64 -9.11 -3.09 4.66
N PHE A 65 -9.63 -4.18 5.26
CA PHE A 65 -10.12 -5.33 4.52
C PHE A 65 -11.30 -4.96 3.60
N GLN A 66 -12.30 -4.25 4.11
CA GLN A 66 -13.46 -3.81 3.32
C GLN A 66 -13.06 -2.86 2.20
N ALA A 67 -12.10 -1.96 2.45
CA ALA A 67 -11.56 -1.05 1.44
C ALA A 67 -10.83 -1.80 0.32
N ILE A 68 -9.98 -2.79 0.68
CA ILE A 68 -9.28 -3.65 -0.30
C ILE A 68 -10.28 -4.43 -1.14
N LYS A 69 -11.29 -5.02 -0.51
CA LYS A 69 -12.37 -5.74 -1.19
C LYS A 69 -13.12 -4.84 -2.18
N LYS A 70 -13.52 -3.65 -1.73
CA LYS A 70 -14.20 -2.67 -2.58
C LYS A 70 -13.33 -2.22 -3.75
N ALA A 71 -12.03 -2.00 -3.52
CA ALA A 71 -11.08 -1.67 -4.57
C ALA A 71 -10.94 -2.80 -5.61
N ALA A 72 -10.89 -4.06 -5.18
CA ALA A 72 -10.83 -5.23 -6.07
C ALA A 72 -12.11 -5.39 -6.95
N GLU A 73 -13.26 -4.92 -6.47
CA GLU A 73 -14.50 -4.87 -7.26
C GLU A 73 -14.44 -3.79 -8.34
N LEU A 74 -13.98 -2.59 -7.98
CA LEU A 74 -14.11 -1.37 -8.77
C LEU A 74 -12.92 -1.07 -9.70
N ILE A 75 -11.70 -1.51 -9.34
CA ILE A 75 -10.48 -1.19 -10.07
C ILE A 75 -10.04 -2.43 -10.87
N ASP A 76 -9.76 -2.24 -12.16
CA ASP A 76 -9.23 -3.27 -13.06
C ASP A 76 -7.81 -2.90 -13.46
N MET A 77 -6.82 -3.57 -12.86
CA MET A 77 -5.40 -3.28 -13.05
C MET A 77 -4.93 -3.49 -14.49
N ARG A 78 -5.62 -4.33 -15.28
CA ARG A 78 -5.34 -4.53 -16.71
C ARG A 78 -5.49 -3.26 -17.53
N LYS A 79 -6.22 -2.26 -17.01
CA LYS A 79 -6.50 -0.97 -17.65
C LYS A 79 -5.81 0.19 -16.93
N HIS A 80 -5.15 -0.06 -15.81
CA HIS A 80 -4.58 0.99 -14.98
C HIS A 80 -3.18 1.38 -15.46
N HIS A 81 -3.00 2.69 -15.68
CA HIS A 81 -1.71 3.32 -15.88
C HIS A 81 -1.63 4.65 -15.10
N GLY A 82 -0.46 4.94 -14.53
CA GLY A 82 -0.19 6.15 -13.76
C GLY A 82 1.31 6.44 -13.68
N ALA A 83 1.68 7.67 -13.30
CA ALA A 83 3.09 8.04 -13.18
C ALA A 83 3.78 7.46 -11.93
N HIS A 84 3.01 6.87 -10.99
CA HIS A 84 3.53 6.28 -9.77
C HIS A 84 3.63 4.76 -9.90
N PRO A 85 4.75 4.12 -9.48
CA PRO A 85 4.89 2.68 -9.49
C PRO A 85 3.81 2.00 -8.66
N ARG A 86 3.21 0.93 -9.19
CA ARG A 86 2.12 0.19 -8.54
C ARG A 86 2.12 -1.28 -8.96
N MET A 87 1.64 -2.17 -8.11
CA MET A 87 1.48 -3.59 -8.45
C MET A 87 0.06 -4.15 -8.20
N GLY A 88 -0.87 -3.35 -7.68
CA GLY A 88 -2.25 -3.80 -7.45
C GLY A 88 -3.27 -2.68 -7.26
N ALA A 89 -4.55 -3.07 -7.27
CA ALA A 89 -5.71 -2.20 -7.08
C ALA A 89 -5.65 -1.51 -5.72
N THR A 90 -5.32 -2.29 -4.68
CA THR A 90 -4.67 -1.76 -3.48
C THR A 90 -3.20 -2.13 -3.55
N ASP A 91 -2.35 -1.13 -3.67
CA ASP A 91 -0.93 -1.33 -3.91
C ASP A 91 -0.19 -1.55 -2.58
N VAL A 92 -0.45 -0.69 -1.58
CA VAL A 92 0.16 -0.78 -0.24
C VAL A 92 -0.85 -0.44 0.84
N CYS A 93 -0.79 -1.14 1.98
CA CYS A 93 -1.64 -0.92 3.15
C CYS A 93 -0.82 -1.05 4.45
N PRO A 94 -0.20 0.05 4.94
CA PRO A 94 0.56 0.03 6.18
C PRO A 94 -0.30 0.32 7.40
N PHE A 95 0.10 -0.24 8.54
CA PHE A 95 -0.32 0.15 9.87
C PHE A 95 0.80 0.93 10.58
N VAL A 96 0.43 1.97 11.32
CA VAL A 96 1.35 2.85 12.06
C VAL A 96 0.86 2.97 13.51
N PRO A 97 1.71 2.70 14.51
CA PRO A 97 1.34 2.85 15.91
C PRO A 97 1.16 4.34 16.27
N VAL A 98 0.04 4.70 16.89
CA VAL A 98 -0.26 6.10 17.28
C VAL A 98 -0.26 6.27 18.80
N THR A 99 -1.10 5.51 19.51
CA THR A 99 -1.23 5.65 20.97
C THR A 99 -1.62 4.31 21.59
N GLY A 100 -0.94 3.88 22.66
CA GLY A 100 -1.24 2.63 23.36
C GLY A 100 -1.02 1.35 22.52
N VAL A 101 -0.30 1.46 21.40
CA VAL A 101 -0.03 0.39 20.46
C VAL A 101 1.45 0.38 20.12
N THR A 102 2.04 -0.82 20.08
CA THR A 102 3.45 -1.04 19.72
C THR A 102 3.61 -1.34 18.23
N MET A 103 4.85 -1.31 17.75
CA MET A 103 5.15 -1.80 16.41
C MET A 103 4.79 -3.28 16.24
N ASP A 104 5.07 -4.11 17.26
CA ASP A 104 4.76 -5.54 17.24
C ASP A 104 3.26 -5.79 17.12
N ASP A 105 2.42 -5.00 17.82
CA ASP A 105 0.97 -5.05 17.63
C ASP A 105 0.60 -4.77 16.17
N CYS A 106 1.20 -3.75 15.54
CA CYS A 106 0.93 -3.39 14.14
C CYS A 106 1.42 -4.47 13.16
N ILE A 107 2.52 -5.18 13.46
CA ILE A 107 2.99 -6.33 12.67
C ILE A 107 1.94 -7.45 12.69
N GLU A 108 1.34 -7.72 13.85
CA GLU A 108 0.28 -8.73 13.96
C GLU A 108 -0.99 -8.30 13.22
N LEU A 109 -1.34 -7.01 13.23
CA LEU A 109 -2.43 -6.49 12.38
C LEU A 109 -2.14 -6.66 10.89
N ALA A 110 -0.90 -6.40 10.46
CA ALA A 110 -0.48 -6.58 9.07
C ALA A 110 -0.59 -8.05 8.63
N LYS A 111 -0.17 -9.00 9.47
CA LYS A 111 -0.32 -10.43 9.22
C LYS A 111 -1.79 -10.85 9.16
N LYS A 112 -2.60 -10.44 10.15
CA LYS A 112 -4.05 -10.73 10.21
C LYS A 112 -4.79 -10.23 8.98
N LEU A 113 -4.49 -9.00 8.53
CA LEU A 113 -5.07 -8.46 7.30
C LEU A 113 -4.57 -9.23 6.07
N GLY A 114 -3.27 -9.52 6.00
CA GLY A 114 -2.65 -10.21 4.86
C GLY A 114 -3.21 -11.62 4.64
N GLU A 115 -3.37 -12.38 5.71
CA GLU A 115 -3.99 -13.71 5.67
C GLU A 115 -5.42 -13.63 5.13
N ARG A 116 -6.27 -12.77 5.71
CA ARG A 116 -7.66 -12.57 5.26
C ARG A 116 -7.75 -12.13 3.80
N VAL A 117 -6.91 -11.18 3.37
CA VAL A 117 -6.89 -10.72 1.98
C VAL A 117 -6.44 -11.84 1.03
N GLY A 118 -5.44 -12.61 1.43
CA GLY A 118 -4.96 -13.76 0.65
C GLY A 118 -6.01 -14.85 0.50
N GLU A 119 -6.67 -15.22 1.59
CA GLU A 119 -7.63 -16.32 1.65
C GLU A 119 -9.01 -15.95 1.11
N GLU A 120 -9.58 -14.83 1.55
CA GLU A 120 -10.96 -14.46 1.26
C GLU A 120 -11.11 -13.73 -0.09
N LEU A 121 -10.08 -13.01 -0.54
CA LEU A 121 -10.12 -12.21 -1.76
C LEU A 121 -9.29 -12.79 -2.90
N ASN A 122 -8.50 -13.85 -2.65
CA ASN A 122 -7.60 -14.46 -3.62
C ASN A 122 -6.62 -13.44 -4.24
N ILE A 123 -6.07 -12.56 -3.41
CA ILE A 123 -5.08 -11.54 -3.81
C ILE A 123 -3.71 -11.92 -3.26
N PRO A 124 -2.64 -11.95 -4.08
CA PRO A 124 -1.29 -12.16 -3.57
C PRO A 124 -0.87 -11.03 -2.62
N VAL A 125 -0.45 -11.37 -1.41
CA VAL A 125 0.00 -10.41 -0.40
C VAL A 125 1.48 -10.57 -0.10
N TYR A 126 2.20 -9.45 -0.06
CA TYR A 126 3.58 -9.38 0.40
C TYR A 126 3.68 -8.56 1.69
N LEU A 127 4.21 -9.16 2.75
CA LEU A 127 4.53 -8.41 3.96
C LEU A 127 5.80 -7.59 3.75
N TYR A 128 5.78 -6.32 4.18
CA TYR A 128 6.89 -5.39 3.97
C TYR A 128 7.22 -4.57 5.24
N GLU A 129 8.32 -3.83 5.18
CA GLU A 129 8.89 -3.07 6.30
C GLU A 129 9.05 -3.90 7.57
N TYR A 130 8.54 -3.47 8.72
CA TYR A 130 8.71 -4.19 9.99
C TYR A 130 7.98 -5.54 9.99
N ALA A 131 6.98 -5.73 9.13
CA ALA A 131 6.29 -7.01 8.96
C ALA A 131 6.98 -7.95 7.96
N ALA A 132 8.04 -7.51 7.28
CA ALA A 132 8.70 -8.28 6.23
C ALA A 132 9.21 -9.64 6.72
N THR A 133 8.95 -10.68 5.93
CA THR A 133 9.41 -12.05 6.19
C THR A 133 10.84 -12.32 5.72
N SER A 134 11.42 -11.40 4.95
CA SER A 134 12.83 -11.42 4.55
C SER A 134 13.45 -10.02 4.62
N PRO A 135 14.78 -9.90 4.80
CA PRO A 135 15.46 -8.61 4.88
C PRO A 135 15.23 -7.72 3.64
N GLU A 136 15.14 -8.31 2.45
CA GLU A 136 14.96 -7.60 1.19
C GLU A 136 13.55 -6.98 1.08
N ARG A 137 12.54 -7.68 1.61
CA ARG A 137 11.13 -7.22 1.61
C ARG A 137 10.88 -6.04 2.53
N ARG A 138 11.82 -5.67 3.41
CA ARG A 138 11.75 -4.40 4.15
C ARG A 138 11.61 -3.23 3.19
N ASN A 139 12.35 -3.26 2.07
CA ASN A 139 12.28 -2.22 1.07
C ASN A 139 11.07 -2.41 0.13
N LEU A 140 10.11 -1.50 0.21
CA LEU A 140 8.93 -1.51 -0.66
C LEU A 140 9.27 -1.49 -2.17
N ALA A 141 10.35 -0.82 -2.57
CA ALA A 141 10.78 -0.81 -3.97
C ALA A 141 11.27 -2.20 -4.45
N TYR A 142 11.82 -3.02 -3.54
CA TYR A 142 12.12 -4.41 -3.83
C TYR A 142 10.84 -5.23 -4.03
N VAL A 143 9.86 -5.03 -3.14
CA VAL A 143 8.55 -5.70 -3.24
C VAL A 143 7.82 -5.31 -4.53
N ARG A 144 7.84 -4.03 -4.92
CA ARG A 144 7.22 -3.50 -6.15
C ARG A 144 8.07 -3.68 -7.42
N ARG A 145 9.21 -4.38 -7.36
CA ARG A 145 10.10 -4.52 -8.53
C ARG A 145 9.36 -5.18 -9.69
N GLY A 146 9.36 -4.51 -10.84
CA GLY A 146 8.62 -4.94 -12.03
C GLY A 146 7.18 -4.44 -12.10
N GLU A 147 6.68 -3.77 -11.05
CA GLU A 147 5.32 -3.21 -10.99
C GLU A 147 4.24 -4.28 -11.27
N TYR A 148 3.09 -3.88 -11.81
CA TYR A 148 2.02 -4.78 -12.22
C TYR A 148 2.45 -5.62 -13.43
N GLU A 149 3.15 -5.05 -14.39
CA GLU A 149 3.56 -5.73 -15.64
C GLU A 149 4.51 -6.91 -15.38
N GLY A 150 5.35 -6.83 -14.36
CA GLY A 150 6.27 -7.90 -13.95
C GLY A 150 5.65 -8.91 -12.98
N LEU A 151 4.37 -8.76 -12.60
CA LEU A 151 3.76 -9.59 -11.57
C LEU A 151 3.64 -11.07 -11.98
N GLN A 152 3.37 -11.35 -13.25
CA GLN A 152 3.29 -12.72 -13.77
C GLN A 152 4.62 -13.47 -13.59
N GLU A 153 5.74 -12.83 -13.93
CA GLU A 153 7.08 -13.41 -13.77
C GLU A 153 7.44 -13.53 -12.28
N LYS A 154 7.12 -12.50 -11.48
CA LYS A 154 7.37 -12.48 -10.04
C LYS A 154 6.67 -13.63 -9.32
N LEU A 155 5.41 -13.92 -9.64
CA LEU A 155 4.66 -15.02 -9.01
C LEU A 155 5.18 -16.41 -9.44
N ALA A 156 5.76 -16.52 -10.63
CA ALA A 156 6.38 -17.76 -11.11
C ALA A 156 7.74 -18.04 -10.45
N ASP A 157 8.42 -17.04 -9.90
CA ASP A 157 9.70 -17.19 -9.20
C ASP A 157 9.50 -17.77 -7.78
N PRO A 158 10.05 -18.97 -7.47
CA PRO A 158 9.94 -19.58 -6.15
C PRO A 158 10.51 -18.72 -5.00
N ASN A 159 11.45 -17.82 -5.28
CA ASN A 159 12.05 -16.92 -4.28
C ASN A 159 11.18 -15.69 -4.00
N MET A 160 10.23 -15.39 -4.87
CA MET A 160 9.36 -14.22 -4.81
C MET A 160 7.90 -14.61 -4.53
N LYS A 161 7.66 -15.78 -3.94
CA LYS A 161 6.31 -16.20 -3.51
C LYS A 161 5.69 -15.19 -2.55
N PRO A 162 4.40 -14.87 -2.70
CA PRO A 162 3.69 -14.04 -1.74
C PRO A 162 3.66 -14.72 -0.37
N ASP A 163 3.54 -13.92 0.69
CA ASP A 163 3.40 -14.41 2.07
C ASP A 163 2.02 -15.03 2.29
N PHE A 164 0.98 -14.47 1.65
CA PHE A 164 -0.38 -15.02 1.65
C PHE A 164 -1.03 -14.94 0.27
N GLY A 165 -2.07 -15.76 0.05
CA GLY A 165 -2.81 -15.79 -1.21
C GLY A 165 -2.10 -16.54 -2.35
N PRO A 166 -2.60 -16.43 -3.58
CA PRO A 166 -2.16 -17.26 -4.70
C PRO A 166 -0.78 -16.85 -5.21
N ALA A 167 0.09 -17.84 -5.46
CA ALA A 167 1.35 -17.67 -6.18
C ALA A 167 1.20 -17.87 -7.70
N LYS A 168 -0.01 -17.67 -8.24
CA LYS A 168 -0.32 -17.87 -9.66
C LYS A 168 -1.02 -16.65 -10.22
N PHE A 169 -0.61 -16.21 -11.40
CA PHE A 169 -1.27 -15.15 -12.14
C PHE A 169 -2.48 -15.72 -12.89
N ASP A 170 -3.65 -15.70 -12.25
CA ASP A 170 -4.94 -16.05 -12.85
C ASP A 170 -5.76 -14.78 -13.20
N ASP A 171 -7.01 -14.93 -13.66
CA ASP A 171 -7.86 -13.78 -14.04
C ASP A 171 -8.19 -12.86 -12.85
N SER A 172 -8.32 -13.43 -11.64
CA SER A 172 -8.52 -12.66 -10.41
C SER A 172 -7.31 -11.79 -10.14
N VAL A 173 -6.11 -12.39 -10.14
CA VAL A 173 -4.84 -11.68 -9.93
C VAL A 173 -4.55 -10.69 -11.05
N ALA A 174 -4.92 -11.00 -12.30
CA ALA A 174 -4.79 -10.04 -13.40
C ALA A 174 -5.67 -8.81 -13.16
N LYS A 175 -6.90 -8.97 -12.65
CA LYS A 175 -7.77 -7.84 -12.33
C LYS A 175 -7.27 -7.04 -11.12
N THR A 176 -6.82 -7.70 -10.06
CA THR A 176 -6.51 -7.05 -8.77
C THR A 176 -5.05 -6.68 -8.59
N GLY A 177 -4.13 -7.33 -9.31
CA GLY A 177 -2.71 -7.31 -9.02
C GLY A 177 -2.38 -7.92 -7.65
N ALA A 178 -1.33 -7.41 -6.99
CA ALA A 178 -0.86 -7.82 -5.67
C ALA A 178 -0.81 -6.65 -4.69
N THR A 179 -0.88 -6.92 -3.39
CA THR A 179 -0.89 -5.90 -2.33
C THR A 179 0.30 -6.07 -1.40
N ALA A 180 0.99 -4.98 -1.04
CA ALA A 180 1.95 -5.00 0.06
C ALA A 180 1.28 -4.55 1.36
N ILE A 181 1.43 -5.30 2.44
CA ILE A 181 0.84 -4.97 3.75
C ILE A 181 1.95 -4.94 4.78
N GLY A 182 1.97 -3.95 5.65
CA GLY A 182 3.10 -3.83 6.57
C GLY A 182 2.80 -3.01 7.80
N ALA A 183 3.82 -2.91 8.63
CA ALA A 183 3.87 -2.02 9.77
C ALA A 183 5.08 -1.11 9.63
N ARG A 184 4.93 0.17 9.94
CA ARG A 184 6.03 1.15 9.84
C ARG A 184 5.83 2.32 10.78
N GLU A 185 6.91 3.07 10.99
CA GLU A 185 6.86 4.37 11.65
C GLU A 185 6.09 5.38 10.78
N PHE A 186 5.72 6.51 11.38
CA PHE A 186 5.16 7.65 10.65
C PHE A 186 6.07 8.03 9.48
N LEU A 187 5.45 8.33 8.33
CA LEU A 187 6.15 8.79 7.14
C LEU A 187 5.51 10.09 6.71
N ILE A 188 6.34 11.10 6.53
CA ILE A 188 5.91 12.41 6.04
C ILE A 188 6.19 12.43 4.54
N ALA A 189 5.13 12.42 3.73
CA ALA A 189 5.26 12.64 2.29
C ALA A 189 5.49 14.15 2.06
N TYR A 190 6.72 14.50 1.69
CA TYR A 190 7.14 15.89 1.49
C TYR A 190 7.62 16.11 0.06
N ASN A 191 6.88 16.90 -0.71
CA ASN A 191 7.25 17.32 -2.05
C ASN A 191 7.83 18.73 -2.02
N ILE A 192 8.87 18.98 -2.80
CA ILE A 192 9.50 20.30 -2.96
C ILE A 192 9.29 20.76 -4.38
N ASP A 193 8.54 21.85 -4.55
CA ASP A 193 8.34 22.47 -5.85
C ASP A 193 9.58 23.26 -6.25
N LEU A 194 10.08 23.00 -7.45
CA LEU A 194 11.22 23.71 -8.03
C LEU A 194 10.73 24.58 -9.17
N ASN A 195 11.18 25.84 -9.21
CA ASN A 195 10.84 26.78 -10.28
C ASN A 195 11.65 26.48 -11.57
N THR A 196 11.46 25.28 -12.11
CA THR A 196 12.10 24.81 -13.35
C THR A 196 11.25 23.70 -13.98
N THR A 197 11.29 23.62 -15.31
CA THR A 197 10.72 22.50 -16.07
C THR A 197 11.71 21.37 -16.29
N GLU A 198 12.99 21.57 -15.94
CA GLU A 198 14.06 20.60 -16.17
C GLU A 198 14.09 19.53 -15.07
N LYS A 199 13.54 18.34 -15.38
CA LYS A 199 13.47 17.19 -14.46
C LYS A 199 14.84 16.74 -13.92
N ASN A 200 15.91 16.98 -14.67
CA ASN A 200 17.26 16.58 -14.28
C ASN A 200 17.72 17.30 -13.00
N TYR A 201 17.37 18.58 -12.83
CA TYR A 201 17.71 19.32 -11.60
C TYR A 201 17.00 18.74 -10.37
N ALA A 202 15.71 18.42 -10.49
CA ALA A 202 14.97 17.75 -9.42
C ALA A 202 15.60 16.40 -9.04
N THR A 203 16.00 15.63 -10.05
CA THR A 203 16.63 14.31 -9.86
C THR A 203 18.00 14.43 -9.18
N ASP A 204 18.82 15.39 -9.60
CA ASP A 204 20.13 15.63 -9.00
C ASP A 204 20.01 16.05 -7.53
N ILE A 205 19.12 16.97 -7.20
CA ILE A 205 18.86 17.38 -5.81
C ILE A 205 18.38 16.18 -4.97
N ALA A 206 17.44 15.38 -5.51
CA ALA A 206 16.93 14.20 -4.80
C ALA A 206 18.04 13.16 -4.53
N PHE A 207 19.02 13.02 -5.42
CA PHE A 207 20.15 12.13 -5.21
C PHE A 207 21.14 12.62 -4.15
N GLU A 208 21.28 13.94 -3.97
CA GLU A 208 22.09 14.51 -2.88
C GLU A 208 21.41 14.37 -1.51
N LEU A 209 20.08 14.48 -1.45
CA LEU A 209 19.33 14.49 -0.19
C LEU A 209 18.97 13.11 0.37
N ARG A 210 18.72 12.12 -0.50
CA ARG A 210 18.25 10.80 -0.04
C ARG A 210 19.38 10.02 0.65
N GLU A 211 19.03 9.22 1.66
CA GLU A 211 19.98 8.36 2.40
C GLU A 211 20.85 7.49 1.49
N LYS A 212 20.28 6.93 0.42
CA LYS A 212 20.99 6.09 -0.56
C LYS A 212 22.08 6.85 -1.35
N GLY A 213 22.03 8.18 -1.38
CA GLY A 213 22.94 9.02 -2.15
C GLY A 213 22.92 8.78 -3.67
N ARG A 214 24.01 9.16 -4.34
CA ARG A 214 24.26 8.83 -5.75
C ARG A 214 24.73 7.39 -5.89
N SER A 215 24.23 6.68 -6.90
CA SER A 215 24.89 5.45 -7.36
C SER A 215 26.30 5.81 -7.83
N ALA A 216 27.32 5.16 -7.28
CA ALA A 216 28.70 5.38 -7.72
C ALA A 216 28.78 5.16 -9.23
N ARG A 217 29.13 6.21 -9.99
CA ARG A 217 29.50 6.08 -11.40
C ARG A 217 30.76 5.20 -11.42
N ARG A 218 30.63 3.96 -11.87
CA ARG A 218 31.77 3.14 -12.31
C ARG A 218 32.09 3.49 -13.75
#